data_AF-A0AAP7FIS3-F1
#
_entry.id   AF-A0AAP7FIS3-F1
#
_cell.length_a   1.000
_cell.length_b   1.000
_cell.length_c   1.000
_cell.angle_alpha   90.00
_cell.angle_beta   90.00
_cell.angle_gamma   90.00
#
_symmetry.space_group_name_H-M   'P 1'
#
loop_
_entity.id
_entity.type
_entity.pdbx_description
1 polymer ?
#
loop_
_entity_poly.entity_id
_entity_poly.type
_entity_poly.pdbx_seq_one_letter_code
_entity_poly.pdbx_strand_id
1 'polypeptide(L)'
;MHPIIEASRLMKGAQITRKAAVHANGGTIFLWELSTGDTLETIRSTHGFCSTALKAIPFIERVNYYSAMRGTKVTGSYQLHA
;
A
#
# COMPACT_ATOMS: atom_id res chain seq x y z
N MET A 1 8.58 3.03 -17.04
CA MET A 1 8.50 4.10 -16.01
C MET A 1 8.83 3.46 -14.67
N HIS A 2 9.68 4.07 -13.83
CA HIS A 2 10.06 3.48 -12.54
C HIS A 2 8.92 3.67 -11.51
N PRO A 3 8.39 2.63 -10.86
CA PRO A 3 7.17 2.74 -10.02
C PRO A 3 7.27 3.74 -8.86
N ILE A 4 8.48 4.00 -8.35
CA ILE A 4 8.72 5.04 -7.32
C ILE A 4 8.50 6.46 -7.87
N ILE A 5 8.87 6.72 -9.13
CA ILE A 5 8.64 8.02 -9.77
C ILE A 5 7.13 8.21 -9.99
N GLU A 6 6.43 7.15 -10.38
CA GLU A 6 4.98 7.17 -10.52
C GLU A 6 4.26 7.40 -9.19
N ALA A 7 4.73 6.77 -8.11
CA ALA A 7 4.24 7.01 -6.75
C ALA A 7 4.33 8.48 -6.35
N SER A 8 5.50 9.10 -6.55
CA SER A 8 5.70 10.53 -6.28
C SER A 8 4.72 11.41 -7.08
N ARG A 9 4.52 11.12 -8.37
CA ARG A 9 3.56 11.84 -9.22
C ARG A 9 2.11 11.69 -8.72
N LEU A 10 1.72 10.49 -8.29
CA LEU A 10 0.37 10.20 -7.82
C LEU A 10 0.07 10.86 -6.47
N MET A 11 1.07 10.97 -5.59
CA MET A 11 0.91 11.62 -4.30
C MET A 11 0.59 13.12 -4.43
N LYS A 12 1.04 13.80 -5.51
CA LYS A 12 0.79 15.23 -5.74
C LYS A 12 1.10 16.12 -4.52
N GLY A 13 2.13 15.76 -3.74
CA GLY A 13 2.53 16.49 -2.51
C GLY A 13 1.78 16.08 -1.24
N ALA A 14 0.85 15.13 -1.29
CA ALA A 14 0.23 14.55 -0.10
C ALA A 14 1.26 13.88 0.81
N GLN A 15 1.06 14.00 2.12
CA GLN A 15 1.94 13.41 3.11
C GLN A 15 1.54 11.97 3.41
N ILE A 16 2.50 11.10 3.71
CA ILE A 16 2.22 9.74 4.16
C ILE A 16 1.92 9.77 5.66
N THR A 17 0.77 9.26 6.06
CA THR A 17 0.31 9.27 7.47
C THR A 17 0.42 7.89 8.13
N ARG A 18 0.19 6.81 7.37
CA ARG A 18 0.29 5.41 7.84
C ARG A 18 0.91 4.53 6.77
N LYS A 19 1.46 3.40 7.21
CA LYS A 19 2.08 2.41 6.32
C LYS A 19 1.79 0.98 6.76
N ALA A 20 1.58 0.12 5.77
CA ALA A 20 1.52 -1.33 5.95
C ALA A 20 2.25 -2.03 4.81
N ALA A 21 2.61 -3.29 5.04
CA ALA A 21 3.14 -4.20 4.05
C ALA A 21 2.32 -5.49 4.09
N VAL A 22 1.80 -5.88 2.94
CA VAL A 22 1.11 -7.14 2.70
C VAL A 22 2.09 -8.09 2.03
N HIS A 23 2.41 -9.18 2.70
CA HIS A 23 3.27 -10.23 2.19
C HIS A 23 2.41 -11.31 1.57
N ALA A 24 2.61 -11.59 0.28
CA ALA A 24 1.93 -12.65 -0.46
C ALA A 24 2.95 -13.55 -1.15
N ASN A 25 2.54 -14.74 -1.58
CA ASN A 25 3.40 -15.64 -2.35
C ASN A 25 3.82 -14.97 -3.67
N GLY A 26 5.09 -14.55 -3.75
CA GLY A 26 5.67 -13.92 -4.94
C GLY A 26 5.87 -12.40 -4.87
N GLY A 27 5.51 -11.74 -3.77
CA GLY A 27 5.79 -10.32 -3.62
C GLY A 27 5.26 -9.66 -2.36
N THR A 28 5.58 -8.37 -2.22
CA THR A 28 5.11 -7.49 -1.16
C THR A 28 4.35 -6.33 -1.77
N ILE A 29 3.18 -6.03 -1.22
CA ILE A 29 2.41 -4.83 -1.54
C ILE A 29 2.58 -3.87 -0.37
N PHE A 30 3.15 -2.69 -0.61
CA PHE A 30 3.21 -1.63 0.38
C PHE A 30 1.99 -0.74 0.23
N LEU A 31 1.31 -0.49 1.35
CA LEU A 31 0.17 0.40 1.46
C LEU A 31 0.64 1.67 2.17
N TRP A 32 0.28 2.81 1.62
CA TRP A 32 0.59 4.13 2.18
C TRP A 32 -0.72 4.91 2.27
N GLU A 33 -1.13 5.26 3.49
CA GLU A 33 -2.21 6.23 3.68
C GLU A 33 -1.66 7.61 3.36
N LEU A 34 -2.37 8.34 2.50
CA LEU A 34 -2.07 9.72 2.18
C LEU A 34 -2.92 10.65 3.04
N SER A 35 -2.43 11.87 3.28
CA SER A 35 -3.16 12.92 4.00
C SER A 35 -4.48 13.32 3.35
N THR A 36 -4.72 12.92 2.09
CA THR A 36 -5.99 13.10 1.38
C THR A 36 -7.04 12.05 1.76
N GLY A 37 -6.67 11.00 2.50
CA GLY A 37 -7.51 9.84 2.80
C GLY A 37 -7.39 8.71 1.77
N ASP A 38 -6.70 8.95 0.64
CA ASP A 38 -6.44 7.94 -0.37
C ASP A 38 -5.37 6.93 0.08
N THR A 39 -5.37 5.75 -0.53
CA THR A 39 -4.33 4.74 -0.34
C THR A 39 -3.49 4.60 -1.59
N LEU A 40 -2.18 4.78 -1.46
CA LEU A 40 -1.23 4.42 -2.49
C LEU A 40 -0.75 2.98 -2.27
N GLU A 41 -0.71 2.21 -3.34
CA GLU A 41 -0.18 0.85 -3.36
C GLU A 41 1.06 0.80 -4.23
N THR A 42 2.15 0.21 -3.72
CA THR A 42 3.31 -0.14 -4.53
C THR A 42 3.61 -1.62 -4.41
N ILE A 43 3.77 -2.31 -5.55
CA ILE A 43 4.00 -3.75 -5.60
C ILE A 43 5.47 -4.00 -5.93
N ARG A 44 6.10 -4.84 -5.10
CA ARG A 44 7.45 -5.33 -5.29
C ARG A 44 7.44 -6.84 -5.44
N SER A 45 7.95 -7.35 -6.56
CA SER A 45 8.25 -8.76 -6.75
C SER A 45 9.73 -9.05 -6.44
N THR A 46 10.15 -10.29 -6.66
CA THR A 46 11.57 -10.70 -6.58
C THR A 46 12.48 -9.90 -7.52
N HIS A 47 11.93 -9.36 -8.62
CA HIS A 47 12.67 -8.59 -9.63
C HIS A 47 12.67 -7.08 -9.36
N GLY A 48 12.09 -6.62 -8.24
CA GLY A 48 11.99 -5.21 -7.88
C GLY A 48 10.56 -4.67 -7.95
N PHE A 49 10.43 -3.34 -7.95
CA PHE A 49 9.12 -2.70 -8.04
C PHE A 49 8.53 -2.90 -9.43
N CYS A 50 7.29 -3.35 -9.51
CA CYS A 50 6.63 -3.67 -10.77
C CYS A 50 5.34 -2.89 -11.02
N SER A 51 4.71 -2.32 -9.99
CA SER A 51 3.45 -1.59 -10.15
C SER A 51 3.22 -0.56 -9.05
N THR A 52 2.50 0.50 -9.38
CA THR A 52 1.99 1.51 -8.45
C THR A 52 0.55 1.85 -8.80
N ALA A 53 -0.32 2.01 -7.80
CA ALA A 53 -1.69 2.43 -8.01
C ALA A 53 -2.18 3.35 -6.88
N LEU A 54 -2.90 4.42 -7.23
CA LEU A 54 -3.65 5.23 -6.27
C LEU A 54 -5.08 4.70 -6.17
N LYS A 55 -5.56 4.49 -4.95
CA LYS A 55 -6.92 4.03 -4.66
C LYS A 55 -7.64 5.11 -3.86
N ALA A 56 -8.78 5.57 -4.37
CA ALA A 56 -9.72 6.40 -3.63
C ALA A 56 -10.53 5.56 -2.62
N ILE A 57 -9.82 4.86 -1.75
CA ILE A 57 -10.34 3.93 -0.74
C ILE A 57 -9.53 4.16 0.55
N PRO A 58 -10.17 4.21 1.73
CA PRO A 58 -9.48 4.36 3.00
C PRO A 58 -8.46 3.26 3.27
N PHE A 59 -7.36 3.64 3.93
CA PHE A 59 -6.26 2.73 4.24
C PHE A 59 -6.68 1.47 5.01
N ILE A 60 -7.55 1.63 6.01
CA ILE A 60 -8.01 0.52 6.84
C ILE A 60 -8.85 -0.47 6.03
N GLU A 61 -9.63 0.00 5.05
CA GLU A 61 -10.38 -0.90 4.17
C GLU A 61 -9.45 -1.74 3.29
N ARG A 62 -8.35 -1.15 2.81
CA ARG A 62 -7.32 -1.90 2.06
C ARG A 62 -6.59 -2.91 2.94
N VAL A 63 -6.24 -2.54 4.17
CA VAL A 63 -5.68 -3.46 5.16
C VAL A 63 -6.62 -4.63 5.42
N ASN A 64 -7.91 -4.37 5.65
CA ASN A 64 -8.91 -5.40 5.93
C ASN A 64 -9.11 -6.33 4.73
N TYR A 65 -9.19 -5.76 3.52
CA TYR A 65 -9.27 -6.52 2.27
C TYR A 65 -8.13 -7.54 2.15
N TYR A 66 -6.89 -7.08 2.35
CA TYR A 66 -5.74 -7.98 2.27
C TYR A 66 -5.69 -8.94 3.44
N SER A 67 -6.01 -8.52 4.66
CA SER A 67 -6.04 -9.41 5.84
C SER A 67 -7.03 -10.57 5.69
N ALA A 68 -8.13 -10.36 4.95
CA ALA A 68 -9.10 -11.42 4.63
C ALA A 68 -8.64 -12.34 3.48
N MET A 69 -7.64 -11.95 2.69
CA MET A 69 -7.16 -12.71 1.55
C MET A 69 -6.27 -13.87 2.00
N ARG A 70 -6.66 -15.11 1.65
CA ARG A 70 -5.89 -16.31 1.96
C ARG A 70 -4.47 -16.24 1.41
N GLY A 71 -3.51 -16.70 2.19
CA GLY A 71 -2.10 -16.74 1.80
C GLY A 71 -1.39 -15.38 1.85
N THR A 72 -2.00 -14.39 2.51
CA THR A 72 -1.36 -13.10 2.75
C THR A 72 -1.15 -12.85 4.25
N LYS A 73 -0.13 -12.06 4.57
CA LYS A 73 0.14 -11.58 5.93
C LYS A 73 0.33 -10.08 5.89
N VAL A 74 -0.48 -9.34 6.64
CA VAL A 74 -0.32 -7.90 6.78
C VAL A 74 0.55 -7.58 7.99
N THR A 75 1.50 -6.68 7.81
CA THR A 75 2.38 -6.14 8.86
C THR A 75 2.41 -4.63 8.73
N GLY A 76 2.60 -3.89 9.81
CA GLY A 76 2.72 -2.45 9.73
C GLY A 76 2.53 -1.77 11.07
N SER A 77 2.92 -0.51 11.11
CA SER A 77 2.71 0.37 12.25
C SER A 77 1.42 1.14 12.01
N TYR A 78 0.28 0.49 12.25
CA TYR A 78 -1.03 1.12 12.24
C TYR A 78 -1.85 0.54 13.39
N GLN A 79 -2.45 1.40 14.20
CA GLN A 79 -3.38 0.94 15.22
C GLN A 79 -4.68 0.57 14.52
N LEU A 80 -5.05 -0.72 14.55
CA LEU A 80 -6.43 -1.11 14.36
C LEU A 80 -7.17 -0.59 15.59
N HIS A 81 -8.00 0.45 15.44
CA HIS A 81 -8.93 0.79 16.51
C HIS A 81 -9.86 -0.42 16.68
N ALA A 82 -9.87 -0.94 17.91
CA ALA A 82 -10.74 -2.03 18.36
C ALA A 82 -12.21 -1.59 18.31
#